data_AF-A0A1N6L6Y6-F1
#
_entry.id   AF-A0A1N6L6Y6-F1
#
_cell.length_a   1.000
_cell.length_b   1.000
_cell.length_c   1.000
_cell.angle_alpha   90.00
_cell.angle_beta   90.00
_cell.angle_gamma   90.00
#
_symmetry.space_group_name_H-M   'P 1'
#
loop_
_entity.id
_entity.type
_entity.pdbx_description
1 polymer ?
#
loop_
_entity_poly.entity_id
_entity_poly.type
_entity_poly.pdbx_seq_one_letter_code
_entity_poly.pdbx_strand_id
1 'polypeptide(L)'
;MKKHEDLDEIYADTWGRRTERLDGRTYQEFLDSEHWAHFKKVASERPNYQKCEFCDCTEVELHHTSYKWIWTSNELRCVISLCRQHHQEVHDLARAQGISVRRATNELRKRYKPDYSQKNRVSG
;
A
#
# COMPACT_ATOMS: atom_id res chain seq x y z
N MET A 1 -17.31 -17.75 -16.98
CA MET A 1 -17.04 -17.09 -15.69
C MET A 1 -15.58 -16.65 -15.68
N LYS A 2 -15.28 -15.41 -16.07
CA LYS A 2 -13.91 -14.89 -15.95
C LYS A 2 -13.67 -14.63 -14.47
N LYS A 3 -12.71 -15.35 -13.86
CA LYS A 3 -12.17 -14.97 -12.55
C LYS A 3 -11.54 -13.59 -12.75
N HIS A 4 -12.28 -12.53 -12.44
CA HIS A 4 -11.64 -11.22 -12.31
C HIS A 4 -10.65 -11.38 -11.16
N GLU A 5 -9.37 -11.34 -11.49
CA GLU A 5 -8.30 -11.35 -10.51
C GLU A 5 -8.59 -10.19 -9.55
N ASP A 6 -8.73 -10.50 -8.26
CA ASP A 6 -9.16 -9.57 -7.21
C ASP A 6 -8.00 -8.63 -6.82
N LEU A 7 -7.48 -7.93 -7.84
CA LEU A 7 -6.26 -7.14 -7.84
C LEU A 7 -6.47 -5.91 -8.72
N ASP A 8 -5.94 -4.77 -8.28
CA ASP A 8 -5.94 -3.54 -9.08
C ASP A 8 -4.94 -3.73 -10.23
N GLU A 9 -5.34 -3.44 -11.47
CA GLU A 9 -4.49 -3.58 -12.66
C GLU A 9 -3.91 -2.22 -13.08
N ILE A 10 -4.76 -1.20 -13.13
CA ILE A 10 -4.42 0.17 -13.55
C ILE A 10 -4.55 1.18 -12.40
N TYR A 11 -4.00 2.38 -12.60
CA TYR A 11 -4.01 3.44 -11.57
C TYR A 11 -5.43 3.83 -11.15
N ALA A 12 -6.37 3.89 -12.11
CA ALA A 12 -7.76 4.23 -11.85
C ALA A 12 -8.47 3.19 -10.97
N ASP A 13 -8.13 1.90 -11.10
CA ASP A 13 -8.74 0.82 -10.31
C ASP A 13 -8.51 1.01 -8.82
N THR A 14 -7.32 1.47 -8.43
CA THR A 14 -7.00 1.72 -7.02
C THR A 14 -7.94 2.75 -6.41
N TRP A 15 -8.28 3.80 -7.17
CA TRP A 15 -9.21 4.84 -6.71
C TRP A 15 -10.66 4.41 -6.80
N GLY A 16 -11.04 3.70 -7.86
CA GLY A 16 -12.39 3.12 -7.99
C GLY A 16 -12.70 2.18 -6.82
N ARG A 17 -11.75 1.29 -6.50
CA ARG A 17 -11.85 0.38 -5.35
C ARG A 17 -11.90 1.12 -4.02
N ARG A 18 -11.13 2.21 -3.86
CA ARG A 18 -11.24 3.08 -2.68
C ARG A 18 -12.66 3.61 -2.53
N THR A 19 -13.20 4.21 -3.58
CA THR A 19 -14.55 4.80 -3.56
C THR A 19 -15.63 3.74 -3.29
N GLU A 20 -15.57 2.60 -3.95
CA GLU A 20 -16.49 1.47 -3.73
C GLU A 20 -16.47 1.02 -2.27
N ARG A 21 -15.28 0.84 -1.69
CA ARG A 21 -15.12 0.29 -0.35
C ARG A 21 -15.32 1.29 0.78
N LEU A 22 -15.31 2.58 0.49
CA LEU A 22 -15.69 3.62 1.44
C LEU A 22 -17.20 3.69 1.67
N ASP A 23 -18.01 3.03 0.83
CA ASP A 23 -19.46 2.85 1.01
C ASP A 23 -20.19 4.19 1.26
N GLY A 24 -19.97 5.15 0.35
CA GLY A 24 -20.58 6.48 0.42
C GLY A 24 -19.88 7.48 1.36
N ARG A 25 -18.87 7.04 2.13
CA ARG A 25 -18.03 7.94 2.92
C ARG A 25 -16.94 8.60 2.07
N THR A 26 -16.57 9.81 2.45
CA THR A 26 -15.39 10.48 1.95
C THR A 26 -14.13 9.81 2.50
N TYR A 27 -13.02 10.00 1.79
CA TYR A 27 -11.72 9.52 2.28
C TYR A 27 -11.30 10.25 3.56
N GLN A 28 -11.68 11.52 3.73
CA GLN A 28 -11.41 12.28 4.93
C GLN A 28 -12.12 11.67 6.15
N GLU A 29 -13.39 11.30 6.03
CA GLU A 29 -14.12 10.60 7.10
C GLU A 29 -13.46 9.26 7.49
N PHE A 30 -12.87 8.55 6.52
CA PHE A 30 -12.07 7.36 6.83
C PHE A 30 -10.81 7.73 7.64
N LEU A 31 -10.06 8.76 7.22
CA LEU A 31 -8.86 9.20 7.94
C LEU A 31 -9.15 9.73 9.35
N ASP A 32 -10.35 10.26 9.58
CA ASP A 32 -10.80 10.74 10.89
C ASP A 32 -11.46 9.65 11.75
N SER A 33 -11.61 8.44 11.21
CA SER A 33 -12.30 7.34 11.91
C SER A 33 -11.50 6.70 13.04
N GLU A 34 -12.21 6.15 14.03
CA GLU A 34 -11.61 5.31 15.08
C GLU A 34 -10.89 4.08 14.52
N HIS A 35 -11.40 3.51 13.43
CA HIS A 35 -10.78 2.40 12.72
C HIS A 35 -9.38 2.77 12.24
N TRP A 36 -9.21 3.92 11.57
CA TRP A 36 -7.91 4.36 11.10
C TRP A 36 -6.98 4.76 12.26
N ALA A 37 -7.51 5.37 13.32
CA ALA A 37 -6.73 5.65 14.53
C ALA A 37 -6.19 4.36 15.18
N HIS A 38 -7.03 3.34 15.32
CA HIS A 38 -6.63 2.02 15.81
C HIS A 38 -5.61 1.36 14.88
N PHE A 39 -5.84 1.43 13.58
CA PHE A 39 -4.93 0.90 12.56
C PHE A 39 -3.53 1.51 12.65
N LYS A 40 -3.44 2.84 12.76
CA LYS A 40 -2.17 3.55 12.94
C LYS A 40 -1.44 3.09 14.20
N LYS A 41 -2.16 2.90 15.31
CA LYS A 41 -1.58 2.37 16.54
C LYS A 41 -0.97 0.98 16.32
N VAL A 42 -1.72 0.04 15.74
CA VAL A 42 -1.23 -1.32 15.46
C VAL A 42 -0.03 -1.31 14.50
N ALA A 43 -0.03 -0.44 13.49
CA ALA A 43 1.12 -0.28 12.60
C ALA A 43 2.35 0.24 13.36
N SER A 44 2.19 1.23 14.23
CA SER A 44 3.28 1.83 15.02
C SER A 44 3.95 0.88 16.02
N GLU A 45 3.30 -0.23 16.38
CA GLU A 45 3.88 -1.24 17.27
C GLU A 45 4.77 -2.25 16.50
N ARG A 46 4.78 -2.20 15.17
CA ARG A 46 5.46 -3.17 14.31
C ARG A 46 6.76 -2.60 13.73
N PRO A 47 7.90 -3.30 13.84
CA PRO A 47 9.20 -2.81 13.34
C PRO A 47 9.22 -2.46 11.85
N ASN A 48 8.46 -3.20 11.03
CA ASN A 48 8.43 -3.01 9.57
C ASN A 48 7.68 -1.74 9.12
N TYR A 49 7.04 -1.01 10.04
CA TYR A 49 6.37 0.27 9.76
C TYR A 49 7.10 1.48 10.34
N GLN A 50 8.23 1.28 11.04
CA GLN A 50 9.01 2.36 11.69
C GLN A 50 9.96 3.08 10.74
N LYS A 51 10.15 2.55 9.54
CA LYS A 51 11.01 3.13 8.51
C LYS A 51 10.46 2.87 7.13
N CYS A 52 10.96 3.63 6.16
CA CYS A 52 10.50 3.53 4.79
C CYS A 52 10.77 2.13 4.23
N GLU A 53 9.83 1.62 3.45
CA GLU A 53 9.99 0.34 2.75
C GLU A 53 11.16 0.37 1.75
N PHE A 54 11.67 1.53 1.32
CA PHE A 54 12.75 1.63 0.32
C PHE A 54 14.05 2.26 0.82
N CYS A 55 14.06 2.90 1.99
CA CYS A 55 15.27 3.50 2.57
C CYS A 55 15.21 3.49 4.10
N ASP A 56 16.25 4.01 4.77
CA ASP A 56 16.33 4.05 6.24
C ASP A 56 15.67 5.27 6.88
N CYS A 57 14.91 6.07 6.12
CA CYS A 57 14.17 7.21 6.65
C CYS A 57 13.07 6.74 7.64
N THR A 58 13.03 7.34 8.83
CA THR A 58 12.05 7.06 9.89
C THR A 58 10.84 7.99 9.87
N GLU A 59 10.94 9.13 9.17
CA GLU A 59 9.79 10.02 8.94
C GLU A 59 8.91 9.41 7.84
N VAL A 60 7.91 8.64 8.26
CA VAL A 60 7.08 7.82 7.37
C VAL A 60 5.59 8.04 7.52
N GLU A 61 4.90 7.82 6.41
CA GLU A 61 3.46 7.80 6.29
C GLU A 61 3.00 6.39 5.92
N LEU A 62 1.80 6.00 6.39
CA LEU A 62 1.16 4.76 5.97
C LEU A 62 0.56 4.94 4.58
N HIS A 63 0.95 4.06 3.67
CA HIS A 63 0.57 4.11 2.27
C HIS A 63 -0.18 2.83 1.87
N HIS A 64 -1.44 2.98 1.45
CA HIS A 64 -2.22 1.88 0.88
C HIS A 64 -1.76 1.58 -0.54
N THR A 65 -1.24 0.37 -0.74
CA THR A 65 -0.95 -0.18 -2.08
C THR A 65 -2.21 -0.71 -2.79
N SER A 66 -3.28 -0.96 -2.03
CA SER A 66 -4.63 -1.29 -2.49
C SER A 66 -5.64 -1.05 -1.36
N TYR A 67 -6.88 -0.73 -1.72
CA TYR A 67 -7.98 -0.52 -0.77
C TYR A 67 -8.91 -1.73 -0.61
N LYS A 68 -8.54 -2.89 -1.15
CA LYS A 68 -9.35 -4.13 -1.16
C LYS A 68 -9.89 -4.55 0.21
N TRP A 69 -9.12 -4.31 1.28
CA TRP A 69 -9.41 -4.77 2.63
C TRP A 69 -9.64 -3.62 3.62
N ILE A 70 -9.89 -2.40 3.13
CA ILE A 70 -10.24 -1.27 4.00
C ILE A 70 -11.44 -1.65 4.89
N TRP A 71 -11.43 -1.20 6.15
CA TRP A 71 -12.41 -1.56 7.19
C TRP A 71 -12.36 -3.02 7.67
N THR A 72 -11.33 -3.80 7.30
CA THR A 72 -11.20 -5.19 7.73
C THR A 72 -9.90 -5.42 8.51
N SER A 73 -9.85 -6.52 9.26
CA SER A 73 -8.63 -6.95 9.96
C SER A 73 -7.46 -7.31 9.02
N ASN A 74 -7.72 -7.47 7.72
CA ASN A 74 -6.69 -7.77 6.71
C ASN A 74 -6.06 -6.52 6.07
N GLU A 75 -6.51 -5.31 6.44
CA GLU A 75 -6.09 -4.07 5.80
C GLU A 75 -4.56 -3.86 5.81
N LEU A 76 -3.87 -4.25 6.90
CA LEU A 76 -2.40 -4.11 7.04
C LEU A 76 -1.63 -4.86 5.95
N ARG A 77 -2.23 -5.89 5.33
CA ARG A 77 -1.59 -6.64 4.24
C ARG A 77 -1.44 -5.81 2.97
N CYS A 78 -2.18 -4.71 2.85
CA CYS A 78 -2.12 -3.79 1.71
C CYS A 78 -1.47 -2.45 2.06
N VAL A 79 -0.93 -2.28 3.26
CA VAL A 79 -0.29 -1.02 3.69
C VAL A 79 1.20 -1.21 3.87
N ILE A 80 1.97 -0.20 3.49
CA ILE A 80 3.41 -0.09 3.74
C ILE A 80 3.73 1.27 4.36
N SER A 81 4.89 1.41 5.00
CA SER A 81 5.42 2.70 5.44
C SER A 81 6.32 3.29 4.37
N LEU A 82 6.11 4.55 3.99
CA LEU A 82 6.96 5.26 3.02
C LEU A 82 7.33 6.64 3.56
N CYS A 83 8.56 7.08 3.29
CA CYS A 83 8.86 8.50 3.41
C CYS A 83 8.18 9.26 2.27
N ARG A 84 7.98 10.58 2.43
CA ARG A 84 7.30 11.44 1.45
C ARG A 84 7.85 11.31 0.02
N GLN A 85 9.17 11.21 -0.12
CA GLN A 85 9.83 11.06 -1.43
C GLN A 85 9.38 9.78 -2.14
N HIS A 86 9.49 8.63 -1.47
CA HIS A 86 9.12 7.35 -2.06
C HIS A 86 7.61 7.18 -2.21
N HIS A 87 6.82 7.78 -1.32
CA HIS A 87 5.37 7.87 -1.47
C HIS A 87 5.01 8.55 -2.80
N GLN A 88 5.62 9.69 -3.08
CA GLN A 88 5.45 10.40 -4.35
C GLN A 88 5.96 9.59 -5.54
N GLU A 89 7.13 8.95 -5.43
CA GLU A 89 7.70 8.14 -6.52
C GLU A 89 6.78 6.97 -6.91
N VAL A 90 6.13 6.30 -5.95
CA VAL A 90 5.13 5.25 -6.24
C VAL A 90 4.00 5.83 -7.10
N HIS A 91 3.43 6.97 -6.69
CA HIS A 91 2.32 7.59 -7.40
C HIS A 91 2.71 8.15 -8.78
N ASP A 92 3.91 8.71 -8.91
CA ASP A 92 4.45 9.19 -10.18
C ASP A 92 4.63 8.02 -11.16
N LEU A 93 5.25 6.92 -10.70
CA LEU A 93 5.44 5.73 -11.51
C LEU A 93 4.11 5.11 -11.94
N ALA A 94 3.17 4.98 -11.01
CA ALA A 94 1.84 4.41 -11.28
C ALA A 94 1.09 5.22 -12.36
N ARG A 95 1.11 6.56 -12.25
CA ARG A 95 0.50 7.46 -13.25
C ARG A 95 1.21 7.39 -14.59
N ALA A 96 2.54 7.49 -14.60
CA ALA A 96 3.33 7.52 -15.82
C ALA A 96 3.20 6.22 -16.64
N GLN A 97 3.07 5.08 -15.97
CA GLN A 97 2.96 3.77 -16.63
C GLN A 97 1.51 3.27 -16.76
N GLY A 98 0.53 3.97 -16.20
CA GLY A 98 -0.87 3.54 -16.20
C GLY A 98 -1.12 2.24 -15.41
N ILE A 99 -0.26 1.90 -14.45
CA ILE A 99 -0.37 0.68 -13.63
C ILE A 99 -0.92 0.99 -12.25
N SER A 100 -1.47 -0.02 -11.57
CA SER A 100 -1.94 0.16 -10.19
C SER A 100 -0.82 0.51 -9.21
N VAL A 101 -1.21 1.14 -8.09
CA VAL A 101 -0.28 1.51 -7.00
C VAL A 101 0.48 0.30 -6.47
N ARG A 102 -0.21 -0.85 -6.34
CA ARG A 102 0.41 -2.14 -6.00
C ARG A 102 1.51 -2.54 -6.97
N ARG A 103 1.26 -2.44 -8.28
CA ARG A 103 2.25 -2.80 -9.31
C ARG A 103 3.44 -1.85 -9.29
N ALA A 104 3.20 -0.55 -9.22
CA ALA A 104 4.25 0.46 -9.09
C ALA A 104 5.12 0.22 -7.85
N THR A 105 4.50 -0.06 -6.71
CA THR A 105 5.21 -0.43 -5.47
C THR A 105 6.11 -1.65 -5.68
N ASN A 106 5.63 -2.68 -6.37
CA ASN A 106 6.41 -3.89 -6.64
C ASN A 106 7.57 -3.63 -7.61
N GLU A 107 7.41 -2.75 -8.60
CA GLU A 107 8.54 -2.34 -9.45
C GLU A 107 9.60 -1.58 -8.66
N LEU A 108 9.19 -0.66 -7.77
CA LEU A 108 10.14 0.04 -6.90
C LEU A 108 10.81 -0.90 -5.89
N ARG A 109 10.12 -1.93 -5.38
CA ARG A 109 10.75 -2.98 -4.57
C ARG A 109 11.90 -3.66 -5.31
N LYS A 110 11.71 -4.02 -6.59
CA LYS A 110 12.80 -4.62 -7.39
C LYS A 110 13.99 -3.69 -7.54
N ARG A 111 13.74 -2.38 -7.62
CA ARG A 111 14.78 -1.35 -7.74
C ARG A 111 15.55 -1.13 -6.45
N TYR A 112 14.86 -0.94 -5.33
CA TYR A 112 15.48 -0.55 -4.05
C TYR A 112 15.81 -1.72 -3.13
N LYS A 113 15.16 -2.87 -3.33
CA LYS A 113 15.38 -4.10 -2.57
C LYS A 113 15.42 -5.33 -3.50
N PRO A 114 16.39 -5.40 -4.43
CA PRO A 114 16.49 -6.50 -5.40
C PRO A 114 16.54 -7.89 -4.74
N ASP A 115 17.17 -7.99 -3.57
CA ASP A 115 17.32 -9.23 -2.80
C ASP A 115 16.05 -9.63 -2.01
N TYR A 116 15.02 -8.79 -1.99
CA TYR A 116 13.75 -9.11 -1.33
C TYR A 116 13.10 -10.37 -1.92
N SER A 117 13.30 -10.61 -3.22
CA SER A 117 12.84 -11.82 -3.90
C SER A 117 13.59 -13.10 -3.48
N GLN A 118 14.80 -12.97 -2.94
CA GLN A 118 15.65 -14.11 -2.55
C GLN A 118 15.32 -14.63 -1.14
N LYS A 119 14.75 -13.80 -0.26
CA LYS A 119 14.40 -14.21 1.12
C LYS A 119 13.29 -15.27 1.22
N ASN A 120 12.49 -15.45 0.17
CA ASN A 120 11.50 -16.53 0.07
C ASN A 120 12.01 -17.75 -0.72
N ARG A 121 13.29 -17.78 -1.11
CA ARG A 121 13.96 -18.88 -1.81
C ARG A 121 15.12 -19.49 -1.01
N VAL A 122 15.04 -19.45 0.32
CA VAL A 122 15.87 -20.36 1.12
C VAL A 122 15.16 -21.72 1.08
N SER A 123 15.66 -22.57 0.19
CA SER A 123 15.46 -24.02 0.21
C SER A 123 15.95 -24.58 1.55
N GLY A 124 15.14 -25.46 2.16
CA GLY A 124 15.47 -26.17 3.41
C GLY A 124 14.23 -26.53 4.17
#